data_AF-A0A5B0PL79-F1
#
_entry.id   AF-A0A5B0PL79-F1
#
_cell.length_a   1.000
_cell.length_b   1.000
_cell.length_c   1.000
_cell.angle_alpha   90.00
_cell.angle_beta   90.00
_cell.angle_gamma   90.00
#
_symmetry.space_group_name_H-M   'P 1'
#
loop_
_entity.id
_entity.type
_entity.pdbx_description
1 polymer ?
#
loop_
_entity_poly.entity_id
_entity_poly.type
_entity_poly.pdbx_seq_one_letter_code
_entity_poly.pdbx_strand_id
1 'polypeptide(L)'
;MPSSTPAASSPAVVINVNEDDPENGQSVLGNVSLEGQKAAKPKCTKDNAIEKILLMQRDLVHISHKWLSSMQSLADEAVMSKDLTMLDKESRTYYQKKKRVIIHRCGTTLGMNRAGEGKML
;
A
#
# COMPACT_ATOMS: atom_id res chain seq x y z
N MET A 1 40.43 -0.87 -21.23
CA MET A 1 39.73 -1.79 -20.30
C MET A 1 38.27 -1.84 -20.73
N PRO A 2 37.76 -3.00 -21.17
CA PRO A 2 36.45 -3.08 -21.83
C PRO A 2 35.29 -3.05 -20.83
N SER A 3 34.18 -2.50 -21.32
CA SER A 3 32.85 -2.39 -20.73
C SER A 3 32.15 -3.75 -20.64
N SER A 4 31.41 -3.99 -19.57
CA SER A 4 30.53 -5.15 -19.44
C SER A 4 29.12 -4.72 -19.04
N THR A 5 28.26 -4.60 -20.04
CA THR A 5 26.80 -4.56 -19.93
C THR A 5 26.30 -6.01 -19.88
N PRO A 6 25.42 -6.44 -18.96
CA PRO A 6 24.80 -7.74 -19.06
C PRO A 6 23.75 -7.69 -20.18
N ALA A 7 24.03 -8.37 -21.29
CA ALA A 7 23.12 -8.54 -22.40
C ALA A 7 21.91 -9.38 -21.97
N ALA A 8 20.72 -8.89 -22.35
CA ALA A 8 19.44 -9.52 -22.15
C ALA A 8 19.42 -10.96 -22.70
N SER A 9 19.00 -11.91 -21.87
CA SER A 9 18.67 -13.26 -22.31
C SER A 9 17.27 -13.25 -22.94
N SER A 10 17.19 -13.69 -24.19
CA SER A 10 15.96 -14.06 -24.88
C SER A 10 16.16 -15.42 -25.56
N PRO A 11 15.09 -16.20 -25.78
CA PRO A 11 15.16 -17.66 -25.74
C PRO A 11 15.60 -18.23 -27.09
N ALA A 12 16.56 -19.15 -27.06
CA ALA A 12 16.94 -19.93 -28.23
C ALA A 12 15.99 -21.13 -28.37
N VAL A 13 14.97 -20.99 -29.21
CA VAL A 13 14.29 -22.14 -29.82
C VAL A 13 15.09 -22.52 -31.06
N VAL A 14 15.84 -23.62 -30.97
CA VAL A 14 16.41 -24.30 -32.15
C VAL A 14 16.41 -25.80 -31.89
N ILE A 15 15.45 -26.52 -32.48
CA ILE A 15 15.69 -27.89 -32.93
C ILE A 15 15.31 -27.90 -34.41
N ASN A 16 16.35 -27.76 -35.22
CA ASN A 16 16.37 -28.04 -36.64
C ASN A 16 16.63 -29.54 -36.81
N VAL A 17 15.68 -30.28 -37.37
CA VAL A 17 15.94 -31.59 -37.98
C VAL A 17 15.45 -31.51 -39.42
N ASN A 18 16.41 -31.70 -40.31
CA ASN A 18 16.36 -31.53 -41.76
C ASN A 18 15.68 -32.73 -42.46
N GLU A 19 15.23 -32.46 -43.69
CA GLU A 19 14.37 -33.21 -44.62
C GLU A 19 14.65 -34.71 -44.89
N ASP A 20 13.57 -35.47 -45.19
CA ASP A 20 13.38 -36.22 -46.46
C ASP A 20 11.89 -36.67 -46.61
N ASP A 21 11.33 -36.58 -47.82
CA ASP A 21 9.93 -36.73 -48.29
C ASP A 21 9.55 -38.23 -48.56
N PRO A 22 8.42 -38.65 -49.19
CA PRO A 22 7.01 -38.21 -49.23
C PRO A 22 5.99 -39.34 -48.91
N GLU A 23 4.70 -39.02 -49.08
CA GLU A 23 3.54 -39.90 -49.27
C GLU A 23 3.13 -40.94 -48.19
N ASN A 24 1.91 -40.75 -47.66
CA ASN A 24 0.78 -41.66 -47.87
C ASN A 24 -0.22 -41.50 -46.72
N GLY A 25 -1.36 -40.85 -46.97
CA GLY A 25 -2.37 -40.75 -45.93
C GLY A 25 -3.54 -39.84 -46.24
N GLN A 26 -4.20 -40.12 -47.36
CA GLN A 26 -5.66 -40.05 -47.46
C GLN A 26 -6.32 -38.78 -46.89
N SER A 27 -6.59 -37.86 -47.82
CA SER A 27 -7.69 -36.91 -47.71
C SER A 27 -8.95 -37.61 -47.20
N VAL A 28 -9.35 -37.29 -45.97
CA VAL A 28 -10.71 -37.48 -45.48
C VAL A 28 -11.22 -36.11 -45.06
N LEU A 29 -11.91 -35.51 -46.01
CA LEU A 29 -12.84 -34.40 -45.85
C LEU A 29 -13.83 -34.73 -44.72
N GLY A 30 -13.48 -34.36 -43.49
CA GLY A 30 -14.29 -34.46 -42.29
C GLY A 30 -14.57 -33.08 -41.74
N ASN A 31 -15.45 -32.34 -42.41
CA ASN A 31 -15.88 -31.01 -42.03
C ASN A 31 -16.79 -31.15 -40.82
N VAL A 32 -16.22 -31.27 -39.63
CA VAL A 32 -16.94 -30.99 -38.39
C VAL A 32 -16.46 -29.63 -37.94
N SER A 33 -17.11 -28.59 -38.47
CA SER A 33 -17.07 -27.28 -37.85
C SER A 33 -17.71 -27.47 -36.47
N LEU A 34 -16.90 -27.55 -35.42
CA LEU A 34 -17.38 -27.53 -34.06
C LEU A 34 -17.98 -26.15 -33.83
N GLU A 35 -19.28 -26.12 -34.06
CA GLU A 35 -20.19 -25.02 -33.84
C GLU A 35 -19.95 -24.43 -32.44
N GLY A 36 -19.43 -23.21 -32.45
CA GLY A 36 -19.60 -22.19 -31.42
C GLY A 36 -19.61 -22.65 -29.97
N GLN A 37 -18.47 -23.08 -29.42
CA GLN A 37 -18.26 -22.88 -27.99
C GLN A 37 -18.01 -21.40 -27.73
N LYS A 38 -19.10 -20.63 -27.59
CA LYS A 38 -19.06 -19.36 -26.88
C LYS A 38 -18.68 -19.67 -25.44
N ALA A 39 -17.39 -19.66 -25.14
CA ALA A 39 -16.92 -19.59 -23.77
C ALA A 39 -17.59 -18.36 -23.13
N ALA A 40 -18.54 -18.59 -22.23
CA ALA A 40 -19.12 -17.53 -21.44
C ALA A 40 -17.96 -16.89 -20.65
N LYS A 41 -17.56 -15.67 -21.02
CA LYS A 41 -16.61 -14.92 -20.20
C LYS A 41 -17.25 -14.77 -18.82
N PRO A 42 -16.58 -15.17 -17.72
CA PRO A 42 -17.14 -15.04 -16.39
C PRO A 42 -17.54 -13.56 -16.18
N LYS A 43 -18.83 -13.36 -15.93
CA LYS A 43 -19.40 -12.05 -15.63
C LYS A 43 -18.86 -11.61 -14.27
N CYS A 44 -18.12 -10.51 -14.31
CA CYS A 44 -17.85 -9.58 -13.22
C CYS A 44 -17.34 -10.16 -11.89
N THR A 45 -16.05 -10.49 -11.83
CA THR A 45 -15.26 -10.51 -10.58
C THR A 45 -14.54 -9.19 -10.31
N LYS A 46 -14.62 -8.22 -11.24
CA LYS A 46 -13.89 -6.94 -11.17
C LYS A 46 -14.47 -5.98 -10.13
N ASP A 47 -15.80 -5.95 -9.95
CA ASP A 47 -16.44 -5.06 -8.99
C ASP A 47 -16.06 -5.43 -7.54
N ASN A 48 -15.93 -6.72 -7.24
CA ASN A 48 -15.40 -7.21 -5.95
C ASN A 48 -13.92 -6.83 -5.74
N ALA A 49 -13.13 -6.77 -6.81
CA ALA A 49 -11.71 -6.41 -6.73
C ALA A 49 -11.52 -4.91 -6.45
N ILE A 50 -12.33 -4.04 -7.06
CA ILE A 50 -12.28 -2.59 -6.82
C ILE A 50 -12.66 -2.28 -5.37
N GLU A 51 -13.73 -2.89 -4.85
CA GLU A 51 -14.14 -2.71 -3.46
C GLU A 51 -13.04 -3.14 -2.48
N LYS A 52 -12.40 -4.30 -2.73
CA LYS A 52 -11.26 -4.76 -1.93
C LYS A 52 -10.08 -3.77 -1.95
N ILE A 53 -9.74 -3.22 -3.12
CA ILE A 53 -8.68 -2.22 -3.23
C ILE A 53 -9.03 -0.97 -2.41
N LEU A 54 -10.26 -0.49 -2.49
CA LEU A 54 -10.71 0.67 -1.73
C LEU A 54 -10.67 0.42 -0.21
N LEU A 55 -11.05 -0.78 0.24
CA LEU A 55 -10.94 -1.19 1.64
C LEU A 55 -9.48 -1.18 2.11
N MET A 56 -8.59 -1.80 1.35
CA MET A 56 -7.16 -1.85 1.69
C MET A 56 -6.52 -0.45 1.71
N GLN A 57 -6.89 0.43 0.78
CA GLN A 57 -6.41 1.82 0.76
C GLN A 57 -6.90 2.59 1.99
N ARG A 58 -8.17 2.41 2.38
CA ARG A 58 -8.72 3.02 3.60
C ARG A 58 -7.96 2.55 4.84
N ASP A 59 -7.72 1.25 4.95
CA ASP A 59 -7.01 0.66 6.09
C ASP A 59 -5.57 1.17 6.16
N LEU A 60 -4.89 1.25 5.01
CA LEU A 60 -3.53 1.80 4.94
C LEU A 60 -3.48 3.26 5.41
N VAL A 61 -4.41 4.10 4.95
CA VAL A 61 -4.51 5.50 5.40
C VAL A 61 -4.80 5.57 6.89
N HIS A 62 -5.71 4.73 7.39
CA HIS A 62 -6.04 4.68 8.82
C HIS A 62 -4.81 4.30 9.66
N ILE A 63 -4.06 3.27 9.25
CA ILE A 63 -2.84 2.83 9.92
C ILE A 63 -1.79 3.95 9.88
N SER A 64 -1.64 4.63 8.75
CA SER A 64 -0.71 5.76 8.60
C SER A 64 -1.03 6.90 9.58
N HIS A 65 -2.30 7.31 9.67
CA HIS A 65 -2.73 8.34 10.63
C HIS A 65 -2.53 7.92 12.08
N LYS A 66 -2.83 6.65 12.41
CA LYS A 66 -2.61 6.11 13.76
C LYS A 66 -1.13 6.11 14.12
N TRP A 67 -0.27 5.69 13.20
CA TRP A 67 1.18 5.68 13.42
C TRP A 67 1.74 7.10 13.58
N LEU A 68 1.33 8.03 12.71
CA LEU A 68 1.73 9.44 12.81
C LEU A 68 1.31 10.04 14.16
N SER A 69 0.07 9.79 14.60
CA SER A 69 -0.43 10.28 15.89
C SER A 69 0.34 9.69 17.07
N SER A 70 0.68 8.40 16.99
CA SER A 70 1.49 7.72 18.01
C SER A 70 2.90 8.31 18.10
N MET A 71 3.56 8.52 16.96
CA MET A 71 4.89 9.12 16.91
C MET A 71 4.88 10.56 17.43
N GLN A 72 3.86 11.35 17.10
CA GLN A 72 3.70 12.69 17.63
C GLN A 72 3.52 12.66 19.16
N SER A 73 2.69 11.76 19.68
CA SER A 73 2.49 11.59 21.13
C SER A 73 3.77 11.20 21.85
N LEU A 74 4.58 10.30 21.26
CA LEU A 74 5.86 9.89 21.84
C LEU A 74 6.87 11.05 21.87
N ALA A 75 6.93 11.83 20.78
CA ALA A 75 7.79 13.02 20.72
C ALA A 75 7.37 14.09 21.74
N ASP A 76 6.07 14.26 21.96
CA ASP A 76 5.54 15.16 22.98
C ASP A 76 5.87 14.68 24.39
N GLU A 77 5.73 13.38 24.66
CA GLU A 77 6.07 12.78 25.95
C GLU A 77 7.57 12.94 26.27
N ALA A 78 8.44 12.77 25.28
CA ALA A 78 9.88 13.03 25.45
C ALA A 78 10.17 14.49 25.83
N VAL A 79 9.36 15.44 25.34
CA VAL A 79 9.48 16.84 25.73
C VAL A 79 8.92 17.08 27.13
N MET A 80 7.77 16.49 27.46
CA MET A 80 7.09 16.66 28.75
C MET A 80 7.89 16.04 29.92
N SER A 81 8.50 14.88 29.71
CA SER A 81 9.31 14.15 30.70
C SER A 81 10.69 14.77 30.97
N LYS A 82 11.17 15.67 30.11
CA LYS A 82 12.49 16.30 30.28
C LYS A 82 12.56 17.10 31.60
N ASP A 83 13.50 16.73 32.46
CA ASP A 83 13.89 17.52 33.63
C ASP A 83 14.64 18.79 33.20
N LEU A 84 14.25 19.91 33.79
CA LEU A 84 14.74 21.24 33.44
C LEU A 84 15.63 21.86 34.53
N THR A 85 15.83 21.17 35.66
CA THR A 85 16.58 21.70 36.81
C THR A 85 18.03 22.04 36.47
N MET A 86 18.70 21.14 35.75
CA MET A 86 20.12 21.23 35.37
C MET A 86 20.36 21.97 34.04
N LEU A 87 19.30 22.50 33.39
CA LEU A 87 19.44 23.24 32.13
C LEU A 87 19.75 24.72 32.38
N ASP A 88 20.49 25.29 31.44
CA ASP A 88 20.71 26.72 31.32
C ASP A 88 19.38 27.48 31.09
N LYS A 89 19.42 28.80 31.27
CA LYS A 89 18.22 29.65 31.20
C LYS A 89 17.54 29.61 29.83
N GLU A 90 18.32 29.55 28.76
CA GLU A 90 17.79 29.58 27.39
C GLU A 90 17.10 28.26 27.05
N SER A 91 17.78 27.13 27.29
CA SER A 91 17.20 25.79 27.08
C SER A 91 15.95 25.57 27.95
N ARG A 92 15.97 26.01 29.21
CA ARG A 92 14.81 25.93 30.10
C ARG A 92 13.61 26.69 29.54
N THR A 93 13.83 27.91 29.05
CA THR A 93 12.78 28.74 28.45
C THR A 93 12.20 28.08 27.20
N TYR A 94 13.06 27.50 26.35
CA TYR A 94 12.64 26.76 25.16
C TYR A 94 11.71 25.59 25.51
N TYR A 95 12.13 24.71 26.42
CA TYR A 95 11.32 23.55 26.81
C TYR A 95 10.01 23.97 27.49
N GLN A 96 10.03 24.98 28.36
CA GLN A 96 8.80 25.51 28.96
C GLN A 96 7.82 26.05 27.92
N LYS A 97 8.30 26.78 26.91
CA LYS A 97 7.47 27.23 25.79
C LYS A 97 6.88 26.04 25.03
N LYS A 98 7.69 25.01 24.75
CA LYS A 98 7.24 23.81 24.03
C LYS A 98 6.21 23.00 24.84
N LYS A 99 6.43 22.80 26.15
CA LYS A 99 5.47 22.14 27.05
C LYS A 99 4.12 22.86 27.06
N ARG A 100 4.10 24.20 27.10
CA ARG A 100 2.84 24.98 27.02
C ARG A 100 2.08 24.74 25.72
N VAL A 101 2.77 24.68 24.59
CA VAL A 101 2.13 24.39 23.29
C VAL A 101 1.53 22.99 23.28
N ILE A 102 2.25 22.00 23.81
CA ILE A 102 1.76 20.61 23.93
C ILE A 102 0.51 20.57 24.83
N ILE A 103 0.56 21.19 26.01
CA ILE A 103 -0.58 21.26 26.93
C ILE A 103 -1.78 21.94 26.27
N HIS A 104 -1.59 23.05 25.56
CA HIS A 104 -2.67 23.71 24.85
C HIS A 104 -3.29 22.79 23.79
N ARG A 105 -2.46 22.15 22.95
CA ARG A 105 -2.91 21.23 21.91
C ARG A 105 -3.68 20.02 22.48
N CYS A 106 -3.20 19.42 23.57
CA CYS A 106 -3.88 18.28 24.22
C CYS A 106 -5.11 18.72 25.05
N GLY A 107 -5.09 19.93 25.58
CA GLY A 107 -6.21 20.50 26.34
C GLY A 107 -7.39 20.88 25.44
N THR A 108 -7.15 21.44 24.25
CA THR A 108 -8.21 21.72 23.27
C THR A 108 -8.82 20.45 22.70
N THR A 109 -8.04 19.40 22.46
CA THR A 109 -8.61 18.11 22.01
C THR A 109 -9.49 17.46 23.08
N LEU A 110 -9.12 17.58 24.36
CA LEU A 110 -9.97 17.10 25.47
C LEU A 110 -11.26 17.92 25.63
N GLY A 111 -11.21 19.23 25.33
CA GLY A 111 -12.37 20.13 25.37
C GLY A 111 -13.40 19.87 24.26
N MET A 112 -12.97 19.40 23.09
CA MET A 112 -13.87 19.08 21.96
C MET A 112 -14.63 17.75 22.16
N ASN A 113 -14.06 16.79 22.89
CA ASN A 113 -14.72 15.50 23.16
C ASN A 113 -15.77 15.56 24.30
N ARG A 114 -15.76 16.61 25.13
CA ARG A 114 -16.68 16.73 26.28
C ARG A 114 -17.99 17.47 25.94
N ALA A 115 -18.09 18.10 24.77
CA ALA A 115 -19.28 18.86 24.35
C ALA A 115 -20.44 17.98 23.84
N GLY A 116 -20.26 16.66 23.76
CA GLY A 116 -21.27 15.71 23.24
C GLY A 116 -22.08 14.93 24.29
N GLU A 117 -21.72 15.00 25.58
CA GLU A 117 -22.31 14.14 26.63
C GLU A 117 -23.25 14.87 27.59
N GLY A 118 -23.95 15.90 27.11
CA GLY A 118 -24.84 16.69 27.98
C GLY A 118 -26.08 17.19 27.26
N LYS A 119 -27.06 16.31 27.04
CA LYS A 119 -28.51 16.59 27.01
C LYS A 119 -29.30 15.32 26.69
N MET A 120 -29.70 14.59 27.73
CA MET A 120 -30.94 13.82 27.75
C MET A 120 -31.37 13.68 29.21
N LEU A 121 -32.15 14.66 29.67
CA LEU A 121 -33.20 14.54 30.68
C LEU A 121 -34.24 15.62 30.35
#